data_AF-A0A482VU88-F1
#
_entry.id   AF-A0A482VU88-F1
#
_cell.length_a   1.000
_cell.length_b   1.000
_cell.length_c   1.000
_cell.angle_alpha   90.00
_cell.angle_beta   90.00
_cell.angle_gamma   90.00
#
_symmetry.space_group_name_H-M   'P 1'
#
loop_
_entity.id
_entity.type
_entity.pdbx_description
1 polymer ?
#
loop_
_entity_poly.entity_id
_entity_poly.type
_entity_poly.pdbx_seq_one_letter_code
_entity_poly.pdbx_strand_id
1 'polypeptide(L)'
;VFNGCPLRIHCTVSWIHPETRDQHLLIGAEEGIYNLNLNELHETCIDQLYNRRTVWMYVIKDVLMTLSGKTPHLYRHDLLALLSKQSHRFSLHMNRIHERLVPRKFALTTRVPDTRGTQRCCVARNPYNGYKYLCGASATGIYLMQWYDPLNKFMLLKHVECVLPNPLNVFEMIITPELEYPMVCVSIKQAYQPNRFKLDLINMNSGASWFHSDELQDMDGTATVIPKRENLNIVNVSQLDKDSILVCYDNIVKIITPQGMVKINKKQVSELKFHFNIENIISLPDSVLAFHKHGMQGRSFKNGEITQEITDTSRTYKLLGSDKVVMLESNLIRTGTLTSEEGHDLYILAGHEASY
;
A
#
# COMPACT_ATOMS: atom_id res chain seq x y z
N VAL A 1 2.03 -17.93 -12.46
CA VAL A 1 1.64 -17.05 -13.59
C VAL A 1 2.83 -16.60 -14.42
N PHE A 2 4.03 -16.50 -13.86
CA PHE A 2 5.26 -16.27 -14.63
C PHE A 2 6.41 -17.01 -13.94
N ASN A 3 7.27 -17.71 -14.68
CA ASN A 3 8.40 -18.44 -14.12
C ASN A 3 9.71 -17.73 -14.48
N GLY A 4 10.64 -17.62 -13.53
CA GLY A 4 11.94 -17.01 -13.79
C GLY A 4 11.88 -15.53 -14.20
N CYS A 5 11.02 -14.74 -13.57
CA CYS A 5 10.90 -13.30 -13.82
C CYS A 5 12.22 -12.58 -13.48
N PRO A 6 12.86 -11.90 -14.45
CA PRO A 6 14.14 -11.22 -14.21
C PRO A 6 13.98 -9.86 -13.54
N LEU A 7 12.74 -9.38 -13.35
CA LEU A 7 12.44 -8.04 -12.85
C LEU A 7 12.60 -7.98 -11.34
N ARG A 8 13.17 -6.88 -10.85
CA ARG A 8 13.15 -6.58 -9.41
C ARG A 8 11.85 -5.85 -9.06
N ILE A 9 10.83 -6.61 -8.65
CA ILE A 9 9.48 -6.10 -8.41
C ILE A 9 9.36 -5.43 -7.03
N HIS A 10 8.73 -4.26 -7.02
CA HIS A 10 8.43 -3.49 -5.81
C HIS A 10 6.95 -3.53 -5.45
N CYS A 11 6.05 -3.48 -6.44
CA CYS A 11 4.61 -3.47 -6.22
C CYS A 11 3.84 -4.00 -7.43
N THR A 12 2.59 -4.41 -7.21
CA THR A 12 1.67 -4.85 -8.27
C THR A 12 0.27 -4.29 -8.05
N VAL A 13 -0.47 -4.08 -9.14
CA VAL A 13 -1.88 -3.66 -9.09
C VAL A 13 -2.64 -4.28 -10.26
N SER A 14 -3.91 -4.59 -10.05
CA SER A 14 -4.79 -5.14 -11.10
C SER A 14 -5.63 -4.05 -11.76
N TRP A 15 -5.88 -4.17 -13.05
CA TRP A 15 -6.79 -3.33 -13.80
C TRP A 15 -7.62 -4.19 -14.76
N ILE A 16 -8.86 -3.82 -15.01
CA ILE A 16 -9.73 -4.51 -15.97
C ILE A 16 -9.97 -3.55 -17.11
N HIS A 17 -9.62 -3.94 -18.32
CA HIS A 17 -9.80 -3.11 -19.50
C HIS A 17 -11.31 -2.82 -19.67
N PRO A 18 -11.74 -1.54 -19.78
CA PRO A 18 -13.16 -1.19 -19.78
C PRO A 18 -13.92 -1.75 -20.98
N GLU A 19 -13.27 -1.82 -22.15
CA GLU A 19 -13.88 -2.33 -23.39
C GLU A 19 -13.78 -3.86 -23.53
N THR A 20 -12.56 -4.43 -23.59
CA THR A 20 -12.36 -5.86 -23.79
C THR A 20 -12.71 -6.72 -22.58
N ARG A 21 -12.72 -6.14 -21.36
CA ARG A 21 -12.86 -6.84 -20.07
C ARG A 21 -11.69 -7.75 -19.71
N ASP A 22 -10.57 -7.62 -20.40
CA ASP A 22 -9.36 -8.36 -20.05
C ASP A 22 -8.80 -7.93 -18.71
N GLN A 23 -8.27 -8.90 -17.96
CA GLN A 23 -7.64 -8.66 -16.67
C GLN A 23 -6.15 -8.42 -16.87
N HIS A 24 -5.70 -7.23 -16.53
CA HIS A 24 -4.32 -6.81 -16.61
C HIS A 24 -3.68 -6.78 -15.22
N LEU A 25 -2.50 -7.38 -15.11
CA LEU A 25 -1.62 -7.21 -13.98
C LEU A 25 -0.53 -6.20 -14.35
N LEU A 26 -0.55 -5.06 -13.66
CA LEU A 26 0.48 -4.03 -13.79
C LEU A 26 1.56 -4.28 -12.72
N ILE A 27 2.82 -4.26 -13.14
CA ILE A 27 3.99 -4.60 -12.31
C ILE A 27 4.91 -3.39 -12.25
N GLY A 28 5.15 -2.87 -11.04
CA GLY A 28 6.08 -1.79 -10.78
C GLY A 28 7.40 -2.36 -10.29
N ALA A 29 8.47 -2.13 -11.06
CA ALA A 29 9.79 -2.70 -10.85
C ALA A 29 10.89 -1.63 -10.86
N GLU A 30 12.13 -2.06 -10.63
CA GLU A 30 13.30 -1.18 -10.67
C GLU A 30 13.51 -0.55 -12.06
N GLU A 31 13.18 -1.30 -13.11
CA GLU A 31 13.38 -0.94 -14.51
C GLU A 31 12.21 -0.14 -15.09
N GLY A 32 11.01 -0.25 -14.51
CA GLY A 32 9.83 0.31 -15.12
C GLY A 32 8.48 -0.20 -14.61
N ILE A 33 7.44 0.20 -15.33
CA ILE A 33 6.09 -0.33 -15.24
C ILE A 33 5.92 -1.32 -16.39
N TYR A 34 5.42 -2.50 -16.08
CA TYR A 34 5.15 -3.56 -17.04
C TYR A 34 3.69 -4.00 -16.97
N ASN A 35 3.18 -4.54 -18.06
CA ASN A 35 1.85 -5.11 -18.19
C ASN A 35 1.94 -6.60 -18.51
N LEU A 36 1.12 -7.38 -17.82
CA LEU A 36 0.85 -8.78 -18.12
C LEU A 36 -0.66 -8.94 -18.30
N ASN A 37 -1.10 -9.36 -19.48
CA ASN A 37 -2.50 -9.71 -19.73
C ASN A 37 -2.76 -11.13 -19.20
N LEU A 38 -3.59 -11.25 -18.16
CA LEU A 38 -3.93 -12.53 -17.54
C LEU A 38 -4.87 -13.38 -18.42
N ASN A 39 -5.51 -12.78 -19.41
CA ASN A 39 -6.33 -13.50 -20.39
C ASN A 39 -5.46 -14.16 -21.48
N GLU A 40 -4.23 -13.66 -21.70
CA GLU A 40 -3.31 -14.09 -22.77
C GLU A 40 -2.02 -14.71 -22.21
N LEU A 41 -2.10 -15.43 -21.09
CA LEU A 41 -0.92 -16.01 -20.42
C LEU A 41 -0.06 -16.92 -21.30
N HIS A 42 -0.64 -17.50 -22.35
CA HIS A 42 0.07 -18.36 -23.30
C HIS A 42 1.09 -17.61 -24.16
N GLU A 43 0.97 -16.28 -24.29
CA GLU A 43 1.91 -15.47 -25.06
C GLU A 43 3.24 -15.24 -24.30
N THR A 44 3.28 -15.52 -22.99
CA THR A 44 4.47 -15.38 -22.12
C THR A 44 5.19 -14.03 -22.22
N CYS A 45 4.48 -12.98 -22.64
CA CYS A 45 5.03 -11.65 -22.84
C CYS A 45 4.73 -10.76 -21.63
N ILE A 46 5.74 -9.98 -21.22
CA ILE A 46 5.58 -8.89 -20.26
C ILE A 46 6.01 -7.62 -20.98
N ASP A 47 5.08 -6.69 -21.14
CA ASP A 47 5.28 -5.50 -21.95
C ASP A 47 5.62 -4.27 -21.11
N GLN A 48 6.75 -3.63 -21.41
CA GLN A 48 7.17 -2.42 -20.69
C GLN A 48 6.36 -1.18 -21.15
N LEU A 49 5.56 -0.63 -20.23
CA LEU A 49 4.74 0.57 -20.44
C LEU A 49 5.50 1.87 -20.14
N TYR A 50 6.35 1.86 -19.12
CA TYR A 50 7.07 3.04 -18.65
C TYR A 50 8.45 2.67 -18.14
N ASN A 51 9.49 3.44 -18.46
CA ASN A 51 10.89 3.10 -18.21
C ASN A 51 11.51 3.87 -17.05
N ARG A 52 10.80 3.96 -15.93
CA ARG A 52 11.35 4.50 -14.68
C ARG A 52 10.99 3.59 -13.52
N ARG A 53 11.95 3.41 -12.62
CA ARG A 53 11.76 2.79 -11.30
C ARG A 53 10.43 3.21 -10.68
N THR A 54 9.58 2.24 -10.38
CA THR A 54 8.26 2.47 -9.78
C THR A 54 8.13 1.63 -8.51
N VAL A 55 7.83 2.29 -7.39
CA VAL A 55 7.77 1.64 -6.06
C VAL A 55 6.38 1.60 -5.43
N TRP A 56 5.44 2.34 -6.00
CA TRP A 56 4.05 2.35 -5.56
C TRP A 56 3.16 2.63 -6.76
N MET A 57 2.00 1.97 -6.78
CA MET A 57 1.02 2.08 -7.84
C MET A 57 -0.39 2.04 -7.26
N TYR A 58 -1.30 2.77 -7.88
CA TYR A 58 -2.72 2.73 -7.59
C TYR A 58 -3.53 2.99 -8.85
N VAL A 59 -4.56 2.19 -9.08
CA VAL A 59 -5.43 2.34 -10.25
C VAL A 59 -6.80 2.85 -9.81
N ILE A 60 -7.29 3.87 -10.51
CA ILE A 60 -8.65 4.38 -10.36
C ILE A 60 -9.25 4.63 -11.74
N LYS A 61 -10.31 3.88 -12.06
CA LYS A 61 -10.83 3.76 -13.43
C LYS A 61 -9.68 3.36 -14.37
N ASP A 62 -9.41 4.16 -15.39
CA ASP A 62 -8.37 3.95 -16.40
C ASP A 62 -7.13 4.84 -16.18
N VAL A 63 -6.98 5.35 -14.95
CA VAL A 63 -5.86 6.18 -14.54
C VAL A 63 -4.99 5.41 -13.55
N LEU A 64 -3.73 5.23 -13.93
CA LEU A 64 -2.70 4.70 -13.04
C LEU A 64 -1.93 5.86 -12.40
N MET A 65 -1.94 5.90 -11.08
CA MET A 65 -1.08 6.76 -10.27
C MET A 65 0.15 5.98 -9.84
N THR A 66 1.35 6.56 -9.99
CA THR A 66 2.58 5.89 -9.55
C THR A 66 3.52 6.81 -8.79
N LEU A 67 4.31 6.21 -7.89
CA LEU A 67 5.47 6.85 -7.30
C LEU A 67 6.72 6.37 -8.04
N SER A 68 7.28 7.23 -8.89
CA SER A 68 8.30 6.83 -9.86
C SER A 68 9.52 7.76 -9.93
N GLY A 69 10.68 7.18 -10.27
CA GLY A 69 11.97 7.86 -10.47
C GLY A 69 12.98 7.70 -9.32
N LYS A 70 14.23 8.12 -9.56
CA LYS A 70 15.33 8.07 -8.55
C LYS A 70 15.04 8.94 -7.34
N THR A 71 14.61 10.18 -7.59
CA THR A 71 13.90 11.00 -6.60
C THR A 71 12.43 10.80 -6.88
N PRO A 72 11.68 10.06 -6.04
CA PRO A 72 10.33 9.67 -6.40
C PRO A 72 9.40 10.88 -6.51
N HIS A 73 8.54 10.87 -7.53
CA HIS A 73 7.45 11.84 -7.71
C HIS A 73 6.16 11.09 -8.03
N LEU A 74 5.02 11.74 -7.77
CA LEU A 74 3.74 11.22 -8.21
C LEU A 74 3.58 11.48 -9.72
N TYR A 75 3.23 10.43 -10.46
CA TYR A 75 2.88 10.50 -11.88
C TYR A 75 1.47 9.99 -12.08
N ARG A 76 0.77 10.60 -13.03
CA ARG A 76 -0.50 10.14 -13.58
C ARG A 76 -0.24 9.56 -14.96
N HIS A 77 -0.77 8.38 -15.22
CA HIS A 77 -0.67 7.67 -16.48
C HIS A 77 -2.08 7.36 -17.00
N ASP A 78 -2.28 7.55 -18.30
CA ASP A 78 -3.50 7.12 -18.99
C ASP A 78 -3.30 5.68 -19.49
N LEU A 79 -4.01 4.71 -18.90
CA LEU A 79 -3.77 3.29 -19.15
C LEU A 79 -4.12 2.89 -20.58
N LEU A 80 -5.28 3.33 -21.08
CA LEU A 80 -5.72 3.06 -22.44
C LEU A 80 -4.73 3.60 -23.48
N ALA A 81 -4.23 4.82 -23.24
CA ALA A 81 -3.27 5.43 -24.14
C ALA A 81 -1.86 4.81 -24.04
N LEU A 82 -1.46 4.33 -22.85
CA LEU A 82 -0.18 3.61 -22.69
C LEU A 82 -0.18 2.25 -23.39
N LEU A 83 -1.28 1.51 -23.31
CA LEU A 83 -1.40 0.18 -23.93
C LEU A 83 -1.55 0.28 -25.45
N SER A 84 -2.34 1.23 -25.97
CA SER A 84 -2.50 1.42 -27.42
C SER A 84 -1.20 1.85 -28.13
N LYS A 85 -0.27 2.51 -27.45
CA LYS A 85 1.05 2.81 -28.01
C LYS A 85 1.85 1.56 -28.39
N GLN A 86 1.57 0.41 -27.76
CA GLN A 86 2.29 -0.83 -28.03
C GLN A 86 1.73 -1.60 -29.23
N SER A 87 0.42 -1.54 -29.48
CA SER A 87 -0.21 -2.21 -30.64
C SER A 87 0.24 -1.62 -31.98
N HIS A 88 0.73 -0.38 -32.00
CA HIS A 88 1.23 0.29 -33.21
C HIS A 88 2.72 0.11 -33.52
N ARG A 89 3.45 -0.79 -32.84
CA ARG A 89 4.87 -1.05 -33.17
C ARG A 89 5.12 -1.56 -34.59
N PHE A 90 4.10 -2.02 -35.30
CA PHE A 90 4.19 -2.45 -36.70
C PHE A 90 3.87 -1.37 -37.75
N SER A 91 3.60 -0.13 -37.36
CA SER A 91 3.30 0.94 -38.32
C SER A 91 4.09 2.22 -38.06
N LEU A 92 5.05 2.46 -38.97
CA LEU A 92 5.70 3.73 -39.30
C LEU A 92 6.81 4.24 -38.37
N HIS A 93 7.99 4.41 -38.99
CA HIS A 93 9.08 5.27 -38.54
C HIS A 93 8.62 6.75 -38.52
N MET A 94 7.80 7.13 -37.53
CA MET A 94 7.51 8.53 -37.26
C MET A 94 8.53 9.05 -36.25
N ASN A 95 9.28 10.08 -36.63
CA ASN A 95 10.21 10.79 -35.75
C ASN A 95 9.55 11.10 -34.40
N ARG A 96 10.07 10.51 -33.32
CA ARG A 96 9.53 10.68 -31.97
C ARG A 96 9.51 12.16 -31.60
N ILE A 97 8.32 12.77 -31.55
CA ILE A 97 8.16 14.08 -30.93
C ILE A 97 8.52 13.92 -29.45
N HIS A 98 9.50 14.69 -28.98
CA HIS A 98 9.96 14.64 -27.61
C HIS A 98 8.79 14.94 -26.66
N GLU A 99 8.56 14.12 -25.62
CA GLU A 99 7.40 14.22 -24.71
C GLU A 99 7.17 15.63 -24.12
N ARG A 100 8.23 16.45 -24.02
CA ARG A 100 8.17 17.84 -23.57
C ARG A 100 7.41 18.79 -24.52
N LEU A 101 7.21 18.41 -25.77
CA LEU A 101 6.55 19.21 -26.82
C LEU A 101 5.08 18.82 -27.03
N VAL A 102 4.62 17.74 -26.40
CA VAL A 102 3.22 17.31 -26.45
C VAL A 102 2.40 18.19 -25.50
N PRO A 103 1.32 18.85 -25.95
CA PRO A 103 0.43 19.59 -25.06
C PRO A 103 -0.05 18.68 -23.93
N ARG A 104 -0.04 19.17 -22.68
CA ARG A 104 -0.35 18.36 -21.48
C ARG A 104 -1.66 17.58 -21.56
N LYS A 105 -2.64 18.06 -22.36
CA LYS A 105 -3.92 17.38 -22.59
C LYS A 105 -3.80 16.04 -23.33
N PHE A 106 -2.71 15.83 -24.07
CA PHE A 106 -2.43 14.60 -24.83
C PHE A 106 -1.26 13.80 -24.26
N ALA A 107 -0.74 14.20 -23.09
CA ALA A 107 0.39 13.53 -22.48
C ALA A 107 -0.08 12.21 -21.85
N LEU A 108 0.43 11.09 -22.38
CA LEU A 108 0.21 9.73 -21.86
C LEU A 108 0.60 9.59 -20.38
N THR A 109 1.61 10.36 -19.98
CA THR A 109 2.14 10.39 -18.62
C THR A 109 2.40 11.84 -18.23
N THR A 110 1.88 12.25 -17.08
CA THR A 110 2.05 13.60 -16.54
C THR A 110 2.56 13.54 -15.11
N ARG A 111 3.65 14.25 -14.84
CA ARG A 111 4.15 14.44 -13.47
C ARG A 111 3.21 15.35 -12.70
N VAL A 112 2.84 14.98 -11.49
CA VAL A 112 2.05 15.81 -10.58
C VAL A 112 2.99 16.86 -9.94
N PRO A 113 2.68 18.16 -10.03
CA PRO A 113 3.49 19.22 -9.41
C PRO A 113 3.66 19.03 -7.90
N ASP A 114 4.76 19.54 -7.35
CA ASP A 114 4.98 19.66 -5.90
C ASP A 114 4.95 18.33 -5.11
N THR A 115 5.20 17.20 -5.80
CA THR A 115 5.28 15.85 -5.20
C THR A 115 6.71 15.28 -5.20
N ARG A 116 7.72 16.13 -5.40
CA ARG A 116 9.13 15.70 -5.45
C ARG A 116 9.58 15.15 -4.11
N GLY A 117 10.24 14.00 -4.12
CA GLY A 117 10.78 13.39 -2.91
C GLY A 117 9.70 12.76 -2.03
N THR A 118 8.55 12.40 -2.62
CA THR A 118 7.52 11.66 -1.90
C THR A 118 8.10 10.30 -1.46
N GLN A 119 7.99 9.96 -0.18
CA GLN A 119 8.54 8.76 0.42
C GLN A 119 7.51 7.62 0.46
N ARG A 120 6.25 7.94 0.75
CA ARG A 120 5.13 7.00 0.78
C ARG A 120 3.85 7.68 0.30
N CYS A 121 2.94 6.87 -0.21
CA CYS A 121 1.58 7.26 -0.55
C CYS A 121 0.60 6.24 0.03
N CYS A 122 -0.59 6.71 0.39
CA CYS A 122 -1.74 5.87 0.70
C CYS A 122 -2.99 6.47 0.08
N VAL A 123 -4.01 5.62 -0.10
CA VAL A 123 -5.29 5.98 -0.71
C VAL A 123 -6.40 5.45 0.17
N ALA A 124 -7.51 6.18 0.25
CA ALA A 124 -8.65 5.77 1.06
C ALA A 124 -9.92 6.31 0.44
N ARG A 125 -10.98 5.50 0.51
CA ARG A 125 -12.33 5.90 0.13
C ARG A 125 -13.12 6.21 1.39
N ASN A 126 -13.65 7.42 1.48
CA ASN A 126 -14.54 7.78 2.56
C ASN A 126 -15.89 7.06 2.37
N PRO A 127 -16.28 6.17 3.30
CA PRO A 127 -17.49 5.37 3.17
C PRO A 127 -18.78 6.20 3.35
N TYR A 128 -18.69 7.42 3.91
CA TYR A 128 -19.84 8.26 4.24
C TYR A 128 -20.28 9.15 3.07
N ASN A 129 -19.34 9.64 2.27
CA ASN A 129 -19.62 10.53 1.13
C ASN A 129 -19.11 9.98 -0.22
N GLY A 130 -18.38 8.87 -0.21
CA GLY A 130 -17.85 8.23 -1.41
C GLY A 130 -16.59 8.90 -2.00
N TYR A 131 -16.09 9.99 -1.42
CA TYR A 131 -14.89 10.65 -1.89
C TYR A 131 -13.65 9.78 -1.75
N LYS A 132 -12.75 9.88 -2.71
CA LYS A 132 -11.51 9.11 -2.74
C LYS A 132 -10.35 10.07 -2.57
N TYR A 133 -9.51 9.77 -1.60
CA TYR A 133 -8.37 10.58 -1.22
C TYR A 133 -7.07 9.86 -1.56
N LEU A 134 -6.06 10.63 -1.94
CA LEU A 134 -4.67 10.20 -2.05
C LEU A 134 -3.85 11.11 -1.15
N CYS A 135 -3.12 10.52 -0.22
CA CYS A 135 -2.18 11.24 0.63
C CYS A 135 -0.75 10.83 0.28
N GLY A 136 0.17 11.78 0.27
CA GLY A 136 1.60 11.52 0.10
C GLY A 136 2.43 12.23 1.16
N ALA A 137 3.45 11.52 1.63
CA ALA A 137 4.45 12.02 2.56
C ALA A 137 5.68 12.50 1.79
N SER A 138 6.07 13.75 1.97
CA SER A 138 7.33 14.31 1.47
C SER A 138 8.31 14.52 2.64
N ALA A 139 9.53 15.01 2.37
CA ALA A 139 10.48 15.35 3.42
C ALA A 139 10.02 16.54 4.30
N THR A 140 9.10 17.37 3.82
CA THR A 140 8.68 18.63 4.47
C THR A 140 7.26 18.58 5.04
N GLY A 141 6.54 17.47 4.83
CA GLY A 141 5.19 17.32 5.35
C GLY A 141 4.36 16.31 4.57
N ILE A 142 3.05 16.48 4.61
CA ILE A 142 2.09 15.64 3.89
C ILE A 142 1.19 16.49 3.01
N TYR A 143 0.76 15.94 1.88
CA TYR A 143 -0.27 16.53 1.03
C TYR A 143 -1.45 15.59 0.90
N LEU A 144 -2.65 16.16 0.83
CA LEU A 144 -3.89 15.45 0.60
C LEU A 144 -4.50 15.92 -0.72
N MET A 145 -4.86 14.95 -1.55
CA MET A 145 -5.55 15.18 -2.81
C MET A 145 -6.87 14.41 -2.82
N GLN A 146 -7.85 14.92 -3.56
CA GLN A 146 -9.14 14.26 -3.76
C GLN A 146 -9.36 13.98 -5.25
N TRP A 147 -9.89 12.79 -5.55
CA TRP A 147 -10.28 12.43 -6.90
C TRP A 147 -11.43 13.31 -7.40
N TYR A 148 -11.24 13.92 -8.57
CA TYR A 148 -12.26 14.71 -9.24
C TYR A 148 -12.67 14.03 -10.55
N ASP A 149 -13.82 13.35 -10.52
CA ASP A 149 -14.34 12.55 -11.63
C ASP A 149 -14.42 13.29 -12.96
N PRO A 150 -14.91 14.55 -13.06
CA PRO A 150 -15.02 15.25 -14.34
C PRO A 150 -13.69 15.47 -15.06
N LEU A 151 -12.56 15.47 -14.35
CA LEU A 151 -11.23 15.63 -14.95
C LEU A 151 -10.37 14.35 -14.88
N ASN A 152 -10.90 13.25 -14.34
CA ASN A 152 -10.17 12.00 -14.09
C ASN A 152 -8.76 12.24 -13.53
N LYS A 153 -8.68 13.03 -12.45
CA LYS A 153 -7.42 13.36 -11.77
C LYS A 153 -7.62 13.66 -10.29
N PHE A 154 -6.56 13.46 -9.52
CA PHE A 154 -6.48 13.94 -8.15
C PHE A 154 -6.18 15.44 -8.12
N MET A 155 -6.98 16.18 -7.38
CA MET A 155 -6.85 17.62 -7.13
C MET A 155 -6.26 17.83 -5.75
N LEU A 156 -5.21 18.66 -5.64
CA LEU A 156 -4.65 19.03 -4.34
C LEU A 156 -5.70 19.77 -3.51
N LEU A 157 -5.91 19.31 -2.28
CA LEU A 157 -6.78 19.96 -1.30
C LEU A 157 -5.97 20.74 -0.27
N LYS A 158 -4.98 20.07 0.34
CA LYS A 158 -4.25 20.64 1.47
C LYS A 158 -2.81 20.13 1.51
N HIS A 159 -1.92 20.97 2.01
CA HIS A 159 -0.55 20.64 2.36
C HIS A 159 -0.35 20.98 3.84
N VAL A 160 0.22 20.06 4.61
CA VAL A 160 0.48 20.22 6.04
C VAL A 160 1.96 20.00 6.27
N GLU A 161 2.66 21.06 6.67
CA GLU A 161 4.05 20.97 7.09
C GLU A 161 4.13 20.27 8.44
N CYS A 162 4.99 19.25 8.50
CA CYS A 162 5.23 18.46 9.69
C CYS A 162 6.53 17.68 9.54
N VAL A 163 7.14 17.37 10.69
CA VAL A 163 8.28 16.44 10.76
C VAL A 163 7.75 15.02 10.82
N LEU A 164 8.08 14.22 9.81
CA LEU A 164 7.68 12.82 9.76
C LEU A 164 8.73 11.91 10.43
N PRO A 165 8.31 10.78 11.03
CA PRO A 165 9.23 9.75 11.47
C PRO A 165 10.15 9.27 10.34
N ASN A 166 11.41 8.97 10.67
CA ASN A 166 12.37 8.40 9.73
C ASN A 166 13.08 7.19 10.38
N PRO A 167 12.87 5.95 9.89
CA PRO A 167 12.05 5.59 8.73
C PRO A 167 10.54 5.75 9.00
N LEU A 168 9.79 6.14 7.96
CA LEU A 168 8.32 6.23 8.01
C LEU A 168 7.72 4.84 7.81
N ASN A 169 7.49 4.09 8.89
CA ASN A 169 6.99 2.70 8.82
C ASN A 169 5.46 2.61 8.75
N VAL A 170 4.74 3.60 9.25
CA VAL A 170 3.27 3.68 9.21
C VAL A 170 2.87 4.90 8.39
N PHE A 171 1.92 4.74 7.48
CA PHE A 171 1.36 5.85 6.71
C PHE A 171 -0.05 5.50 6.22
N GLU A 172 -1.03 5.60 7.13
CA GLU A 172 -2.40 5.12 6.90
C GLU A 172 -3.41 6.25 7.13
N MET A 173 -4.39 6.39 6.22
CA MET A 173 -5.49 7.34 6.39
C MET A 173 -6.60 6.73 7.24
N ILE A 174 -6.96 7.42 8.32
CA ILE A 174 -8.05 7.06 9.22
C ILE A 174 -9.23 8.01 8.96
N ILE A 175 -10.36 7.44 8.54
CA ILE A 175 -11.58 8.18 8.21
C ILE A 175 -12.59 7.99 9.32
N THR A 176 -13.10 9.08 9.86
CA THR A 176 -14.19 9.08 10.85
C THR A 176 -15.34 9.97 10.34
N PRO A 177 -16.60 9.69 10.72
CA PRO A 177 -17.74 10.42 10.19
C PRO A 177 -17.83 11.87 10.72
N GLU A 178 -17.10 12.20 11.77
CA GLU A 178 -17.11 13.52 12.40
C GLU A 178 -16.20 14.54 11.69
N LEU A 179 -15.26 14.06 10.87
CA LEU A 179 -14.24 14.89 10.23
C LEU A 179 -14.48 14.97 8.72
N GLU A 180 -14.19 16.14 8.14
CA GLU A 180 -14.34 16.39 6.70
C GLU A 180 -13.27 15.64 5.89
N TYR A 181 -12.03 15.67 6.37
CA TYR A 181 -10.85 15.04 5.78
C TYR A 181 -10.32 13.91 6.66
N PRO A 182 -9.66 12.89 6.06
CA PRO A 182 -8.97 11.85 6.81
C PRO A 182 -7.90 12.43 7.74
N MET A 183 -7.72 11.79 8.88
CA MET A 183 -6.48 11.90 9.66
C MET A 183 -5.43 10.94 9.07
N VAL A 184 -4.15 11.22 9.30
CA VAL A 184 -3.05 10.36 8.81
C VAL A 184 -2.27 9.83 10.00
N CYS A 185 -2.31 8.52 10.21
CA CYS A 185 -1.49 7.82 11.19
C CYS A 185 -0.08 7.61 10.64
N VAL A 186 0.93 8.10 11.37
CA VAL A 186 2.34 8.03 10.96
C VAL A 186 3.21 7.19 11.88
N SER A 187 2.68 6.79 13.05
CA SER A 187 3.39 5.96 14.02
C SER A 187 2.40 5.39 15.05
N ILE A 188 2.70 4.21 15.56
CA ILE A 188 2.00 3.59 16.70
C ILE A 188 3.03 3.15 17.72
N LYS A 189 2.76 3.45 18.99
CA LYS A 189 3.62 3.12 20.13
C LYS A 189 2.82 2.41 21.22
N GLN A 190 3.48 1.57 22.00
CA GLN A 190 2.89 1.01 23.21
C GLN A 190 2.74 2.13 24.25
N ALA A 191 1.55 2.31 24.82
CA ALA A 191 1.34 3.21 25.95
C ALA A 191 1.76 2.54 27.27
N TYR A 192 1.92 3.32 28.35
CA TYR A 192 2.29 2.79 29.67
C TYR A 192 1.24 1.82 30.23
N GLN A 193 -0.03 2.04 29.89
CA GLN A 193 -1.11 1.16 30.28
C GLN A 193 -1.12 -0.10 29.39
N PRO A 194 -1.25 -1.30 29.98
CA PRO A 194 -1.36 -2.52 29.19
C PRO A 194 -2.59 -2.44 28.28
N ASN A 195 -2.48 -2.98 27.06
CA ASN A 195 -3.55 -2.96 26.05
C ASN A 195 -4.02 -1.55 25.62
N ARG A 196 -3.18 -0.53 25.81
CA ARG A 196 -3.37 0.80 25.22
C ARG A 196 -2.23 1.13 24.27
N PHE A 197 -2.58 1.72 23.14
CA PHE A 197 -1.68 2.12 22.07
C PHE A 197 -1.80 3.63 21.87
N LYS A 198 -0.67 4.28 21.59
CA LYS A 198 -0.64 5.69 21.20
C LYS A 198 -0.48 5.77 19.69
N LEU A 199 -1.46 6.37 19.01
CA LEU A 199 -1.39 6.66 17.59
C LEU A 199 -0.91 8.11 17.41
N ASP A 200 0.17 8.29 16.66
CA ASP A 200 0.61 9.61 16.24
C ASP A 200 -0.18 9.98 14.97
N LEU A 201 -1.20 10.83 15.13
CA LEU A 201 -2.14 11.24 14.07
C LEU A 201 -1.91 12.69 13.63
N ILE A 202 -1.75 12.90 12.33
CA ILE A 202 -1.74 14.22 11.71
C ILE A 202 -3.18 14.58 11.29
N ASN A 203 -3.68 15.70 11.80
CA ASN A 203 -5.04 16.15 11.51
C ASN A 203 -5.07 17.11 10.31
N MET A 204 -5.73 16.71 9.23
CA MET A 204 -5.93 17.53 8.03
C MET A 204 -7.06 18.56 8.18
N ASN A 205 -7.86 18.51 9.25
CA ASN A 205 -9.03 19.37 9.47
C ASN A 205 -8.72 20.63 10.29
N SER A 206 -7.60 20.64 11.02
CA SER A 206 -7.19 21.78 11.84
C SER A 206 -5.97 22.49 11.23
N GLY A 207 -5.73 23.74 11.63
CA GLY A 207 -4.52 24.50 11.27
C GLY A 207 -3.30 24.13 12.13
N ALA A 208 -3.52 23.44 13.26
CA ALA A 208 -2.46 22.90 14.11
C ALA A 208 -2.19 21.44 13.73
N SER A 209 -0.94 21.15 13.34
CA SER A 209 -0.56 19.84 12.77
C SER A 209 -0.37 18.72 13.82
N TRP A 210 -0.49 19.00 15.12
CA TRP A 210 -0.11 18.06 16.20
C TRP A 210 -1.06 18.14 17.39
N PHE A 211 -1.69 17.02 17.77
CA PHE A 211 -2.28 16.86 19.10
C PHE A 211 -1.24 16.24 20.05
N HIS A 212 -0.47 17.08 20.74
CA HIS A 212 0.22 16.67 21.98
C HIS A 212 -0.72 16.91 23.18
N SER A 213 -1.92 16.33 23.21
CA SER A 213 -2.76 16.42 24.43
C SER A 213 -2.33 15.41 25.49
N ASP A 214 -1.88 14.22 25.09
CA ASP A 214 -1.67 13.11 26.03
C ASP A 214 -0.25 13.04 26.61
N GLU A 215 0.73 13.77 26.05
CA GLU A 215 2.10 13.74 26.60
C GLU A 215 2.22 14.40 27.97
N LEU A 216 1.29 15.31 28.28
CA LEU A 216 1.24 16.01 29.56
C LEU A 216 0.19 15.42 30.51
N GLN A 217 -0.75 14.60 30.03
CA GLN A 217 -1.79 14.00 30.88
C GLN A 217 -1.36 12.67 31.52
N ASP A 218 -0.43 11.93 30.91
CA ASP A 218 0.11 10.68 31.48
C ASP A 218 1.37 10.89 32.33
N MET A 219 1.76 12.15 32.58
CA MET A 219 2.88 12.50 33.46
C MET A 219 2.32 13.01 34.80
N ASP A 220 2.27 12.15 35.81
CA ASP A 220 2.28 12.63 37.19
C ASP A 220 3.51 13.55 37.31
N GLY A 221 3.29 14.80 37.71
CA GLY A 221 4.30 15.89 37.72
C GLY A 221 5.51 15.68 38.64
N THR A 222 5.79 14.44 39.04
CA THR A 222 6.87 13.98 39.92
C THR A 222 7.88 13.07 39.21
N ALA A 223 7.63 12.64 37.96
CA ALA A 223 8.54 11.74 37.24
C ALA A 223 9.68 12.50 36.54
N THR A 224 10.89 12.44 37.11
CA THR A 224 12.14 13.00 36.54
C THR A 224 12.81 12.11 35.49
N VAL A 225 12.23 10.95 35.19
CA VAL A 225 12.70 10.00 34.18
C VAL A 225 11.59 9.82 33.16
N ILE A 226 11.83 10.21 31.91
CA ILE A 226 10.95 9.85 30.78
C ILE A 226 11.17 8.35 30.54
N PRO A 227 10.23 7.45 30.91
CA PRO A 227 10.40 6.04 30.63
C PRO A 227 10.39 5.84 29.11
N LYS A 228 11.37 5.09 28.62
CA LYS A 228 11.59 4.87 27.20
C LYS A 228 10.37 4.10 26.64
N ARG A 229 9.48 4.79 25.91
CA ARG A 229 8.37 4.13 25.20
C ARG A 229 8.96 3.03 24.33
N GLU A 230 8.47 1.80 24.48
CA GLU A 230 8.92 0.71 23.62
C GLU A 230 8.40 0.96 22.20
N ASN A 231 9.35 1.07 21.27
CA ASN A 231 9.03 1.15 19.85
C ASN A 231 8.55 -0.23 19.41
N LEU A 232 7.31 -0.30 18.96
CA LEU A 232 6.77 -1.51 18.36
C LEU A 232 7.35 -1.68 16.96
N ASN A 233 7.70 -2.91 16.60
CA ASN A 233 8.09 -3.25 15.24
C ASN A 233 6.84 -3.42 14.38
N ILE A 234 6.24 -2.29 14.01
CA ILE A 234 4.99 -2.26 13.24
C ILE A 234 5.21 -2.82 11.84
N VAL A 235 4.42 -3.84 11.49
CA VAL A 235 4.35 -4.46 10.17
C VAL A 235 3.29 -3.79 9.31
N ASN A 236 2.10 -3.56 9.85
CA ASN A 236 0.98 -2.96 9.12
C ASN A 236 -0.01 -2.28 10.07
N VAL A 237 -0.65 -1.22 9.60
CA VAL A 237 -1.81 -0.57 10.21
C VAL A 237 -2.87 -0.41 9.13
N SER A 238 -4.07 -0.92 9.36
CA SER A 238 -5.18 -0.78 8.40
C SER A 238 -6.49 -0.50 9.13
N GLN A 239 -7.26 0.48 8.67
CA GLN A 239 -8.62 0.69 9.18
C GLN A 239 -9.56 -0.40 8.66
N LEU A 240 -10.22 -1.13 9.57
CA LEU A 240 -11.18 -2.19 9.21
C LEU A 240 -12.60 -1.64 9.05
N ASP A 241 -12.99 -0.75 9.95
CA ASP A 241 -14.28 -0.07 9.94
C ASP A 241 -14.17 1.28 10.67
N LYS A 242 -15.31 1.91 10.95
CA LYS A 242 -15.37 3.24 11.59
C LYS A 242 -14.74 3.30 12.99
N ASP A 243 -14.70 2.19 13.72
CA ASP A 243 -14.29 2.12 15.12
C ASP A 243 -13.23 1.04 15.39
N SER A 244 -12.64 0.48 14.34
CA SER A 244 -11.65 -0.60 14.41
C SER A 244 -10.46 -0.33 13.51
N ILE A 245 -9.28 -0.35 14.11
CA ILE A 245 -7.99 -0.29 13.43
C ILE A 245 -7.26 -1.59 13.75
N LEU A 246 -6.82 -2.29 12.72
CA LEU A 246 -5.92 -3.42 12.86
C LEU A 246 -4.49 -2.91 12.97
N VAL A 247 -3.77 -3.38 13.98
CA VAL A 247 -2.34 -3.14 14.17
C VAL A 247 -1.62 -4.47 14.21
N CYS A 248 -0.72 -4.67 13.27
CA CYS A 248 0.15 -5.84 13.19
C CYS A 248 1.58 -5.44 13.56
N TYR A 249 2.16 -6.13 14.53
CA TYR A 249 3.53 -5.91 14.97
C TYR A 249 4.14 -7.22 15.46
N ASP A 250 5.42 -7.45 15.16
CA ASP A 250 6.12 -8.70 15.45
C ASP A 250 5.36 -9.95 14.98
N ASN A 251 4.80 -10.72 15.92
CA ASN A 251 3.98 -11.92 15.67
C ASN A 251 2.54 -11.76 16.15
N ILE A 252 2.09 -10.53 16.37
CA ILE A 252 0.79 -10.21 16.99
C ILE A 252 -0.02 -9.30 16.07
N VAL A 253 -1.30 -9.60 15.99
CA VAL A 253 -2.31 -8.73 15.39
C VAL A 253 -3.29 -8.33 16.48
N LYS A 254 -3.53 -7.02 16.63
CA LYS A 254 -4.54 -6.49 17.55
C LYS A 254 -5.55 -5.60 16.83
N ILE A 255 -6.78 -5.64 17.30
CA ILE A 255 -7.84 -4.72 16.88
C ILE A 255 -8.02 -3.69 17.99
N ILE A 256 -7.80 -2.42 17.65
CA ILE A 256 -7.90 -1.29 18.57
C ILE A 256 -8.92 -0.28 18.08
N THR A 257 -9.43 0.56 18.97
CA THR A 257 -10.24 1.72 18.61
C THR A 257 -9.35 2.84 18.07
N PRO A 258 -9.91 3.85 17.37
CA PRO A 258 -9.17 5.05 16.97
C PRO A 258 -8.53 5.81 18.14
N GLN A 259 -9.02 5.62 19.36
CA GLN A 259 -8.45 6.17 20.60
C GLN A 259 -7.31 5.31 21.18
N GLY A 260 -6.96 4.20 20.52
CA GLY A 260 -5.85 3.34 20.90
C GLY A 260 -6.17 2.27 21.94
N MET A 261 -7.44 2.03 22.26
CA MET A 261 -7.83 0.98 23.22
C MET A 261 -8.05 -0.34 22.51
N VAL A 262 -7.58 -1.46 23.04
CA VAL A 262 -7.95 -2.79 22.49
C VAL A 262 -9.46 -2.94 22.53
N LYS A 263 -10.06 -3.20 21.36
CA LYS A 263 -11.51 -3.36 21.23
C LYS A 263 -11.91 -4.63 21.96
N ILE A 264 -13.01 -4.63 22.71
CA ILE A 264 -13.55 -5.85 23.34
C ILE A 264 -14.83 -6.21 22.61
N ASN A 265 -14.84 -7.33 21.90
CA ASN A 265 -16.01 -7.80 21.16
C ASN A 265 -16.34 -9.24 21.55
N LYS A 266 -17.56 -9.50 22.03
CA LYS A 266 -17.98 -10.88 22.39
C LYS A 266 -18.06 -11.83 21.20
N LYS A 267 -18.12 -11.31 19.97
CA LYS A 267 -18.26 -12.09 18.73
C LYS A 267 -16.96 -12.26 17.95
N GLN A 268 -15.90 -11.53 18.32
CA GLN A 268 -14.65 -11.50 17.58
C GLN A 268 -13.46 -11.44 18.54
N VAL A 269 -12.39 -12.14 18.19
CA VAL A 269 -11.11 -12.04 18.90
C VAL A 269 -10.45 -10.71 18.57
N SER A 270 -9.88 -10.09 19.60
CA SER A 270 -9.26 -8.77 19.53
C SER A 270 -7.73 -8.86 19.45
N GLU A 271 -7.21 -10.06 19.62
CA GLU A 271 -5.80 -10.39 19.52
C GLU A 271 -5.64 -11.75 18.81
N LEU A 272 -4.72 -11.82 17.85
CA LEU A 272 -4.26 -13.05 17.20
C LEU A 272 -2.75 -13.12 17.36
N LYS A 273 -2.25 -14.22 17.94
CA LYS A 273 -0.82 -14.45 18.14
C LYS A 273 -0.32 -15.60 17.28
N PHE A 274 0.64 -15.32 16.42
CA PHE A 274 1.23 -16.28 15.50
C PHE A 274 2.50 -16.90 16.09
N HIS A 275 2.81 -18.12 15.65
CA HIS A 275 4.01 -18.85 16.08
C HIS A 275 5.26 -18.48 15.27
N PHE A 276 5.17 -17.43 14.46
CA PHE A 276 6.21 -16.93 13.57
C PHE A 276 6.15 -15.40 13.51
N ASN A 277 7.26 -14.76 13.11
CA ASN A 277 7.28 -13.32 12.86
C ASN A 277 6.55 -13.02 11.54
N ILE A 278 5.63 -12.07 11.59
CA ILE A 278 4.82 -11.67 10.45
C ILE A 278 5.64 -10.70 9.60
N GLU A 279 5.82 -11.00 8.33
CA GLU A 279 6.52 -10.12 7.38
C GLU A 279 5.52 -9.20 6.66
N ASN A 280 4.33 -9.70 6.35
CA ASN A 280 3.23 -8.94 5.75
C ASN A 280 1.89 -9.48 6.24
N ILE A 281 0.85 -8.66 6.17
CA ILE A 281 -0.51 -9.08 6.52
C ILE A 281 -1.52 -8.48 5.52
N ILE A 282 -2.55 -9.27 5.22
CA ILE A 282 -3.72 -8.83 4.47
C ILE A 282 -4.94 -8.99 5.37
N SER A 283 -5.70 -7.90 5.51
CA SER A 283 -6.97 -7.89 6.22
C SER A 283 -8.09 -8.30 5.27
N LEU A 284 -8.87 -9.31 5.65
CA LEU A 284 -10.09 -9.75 4.96
C LEU A 284 -11.32 -9.42 5.84
N PRO A 285 -12.56 -9.47 5.31
CA PRO A 285 -13.74 -9.10 6.08
C PRO A 285 -13.94 -9.86 7.41
N ASP A 286 -13.54 -11.13 7.47
CA ASP A 286 -13.77 -12.02 8.61
C ASP A 286 -12.50 -12.72 9.13
N SER A 287 -11.34 -12.39 8.55
CA SER A 287 -10.08 -13.09 8.79
C SER A 287 -8.87 -12.22 8.41
N VAL A 288 -7.67 -12.72 8.73
CA VAL A 288 -6.40 -12.16 8.25
C VAL A 288 -5.58 -13.24 7.58
N LEU A 289 -4.78 -12.86 6.60
CA LEU A 289 -3.68 -13.68 6.07
C LEU A 289 -2.36 -13.09 6.54
N ALA A 290 -1.65 -13.80 7.41
CA ALA A 290 -0.33 -13.41 7.87
C ALA A 290 0.74 -14.18 7.09
N PHE A 291 1.62 -13.44 6.43
CA PHE A 291 2.69 -13.98 5.60
C PHE A 291 3.98 -14.05 6.39
N HIS A 292 4.71 -15.15 6.20
CA HIS A 292 6.06 -15.34 6.71
C HIS A 292 6.96 -15.78 5.57
N LYS A 293 8.27 -15.82 5.82
CA LYS A 293 9.29 -16.15 4.81
C LYS A 293 8.97 -17.38 3.95
N HIS A 294 8.33 -18.41 4.51
CA HIS A 294 8.13 -19.72 3.87
C HIS A 294 6.67 -20.03 3.55
N GLY A 295 5.77 -19.05 3.63
CA GLY A 295 4.36 -19.29 3.39
C GLY A 295 3.44 -18.28 4.05
N MET A 296 2.24 -18.74 4.40
CA MET A 296 1.21 -17.90 5.02
C MET A 296 0.28 -18.73 5.90
N GLN A 297 -0.34 -18.05 6.88
CA GLN A 297 -1.39 -18.61 7.72
C GLN A 297 -2.59 -17.65 7.75
N GLY A 298 -3.75 -18.17 7.40
CA GLY A 298 -5.04 -17.51 7.54
C GLY A 298 -5.65 -17.78 8.92
N ARG A 299 -6.17 -16.74 9.60
CA ARG A 299 -6.87 -16.91 10.88
C ARG A 299 -8.16 -16.11 10.94
N SER A 300 -9.23 -16.70 11.47
CA SER A 300 -10.53 -16.05 11.59
C SER A 300 -10.58 -15.04 12.74
N PHE A 301 -11.19 -13.88 12.51
CA PHE A 301 -11.53 -12.95 13.58
C PHE A 301 -12.63 -13.48 14.51
N LYS A 302 -13.40 -14.50 14.13
CA LYS A 302 -14.51 -14.99 14.96
C LYS A 302 -14.01 -15.74 16.21
N ASN A 303 -13.02 -16.61 16.04
CA ASN A 303 -12.56 -17.54 17.07
C ASN A 303 -11.02 -17.70 17.09
N GLY A 304 -10.28 -17.10 16.15
CA GLY A 304 -8.83 -17.25 16.04
C GLY A 304 -8.36 -18.59 15.46
N GLU A 305 -9.29 -19.42 14.98
CA GLU A 305 -8.94 -20.69 14.34
C GLU A 305 -8.18 -20.44 13.04
N ILE A 306 -7.27 -21.36 12.75
CA ILE A 306 -6.53 -21.39 11.48
C ILE A 306 -7.52 -21.78 10.40
N THR A 307 -7.78 -20.87 9.47
CA THR A 307 -8.64 -21.13 8.31
C THR A 307 -7.86 -21.78 7.18
N GLN A 308 -6.59 -21.40 7.03
CA GLN A 308 -5.72 -21.86 5.96
C GLN A 308 -4.26 -21.80 6.40
N GLU A 309 -3.44 -22.67 5.84
CA GLU A 309 -2.01 -22.69 6.08
C GLU A 309 -1.29 -23.24 4.86
N ILE A 310 -0.30 -22.50 4.38
CA ILE A 310 0.61 -22.92 3.33
C ILE A 310 2.01 -22.75 3.89
N THR A 311 2.83 -23.80 3.85
CA THR A 311 4.23 -23.74 4.24
C THR A 311 5.05 -24.59 3.28
N ASP A 312 6.04 -23.98 2.66
CA ASP A 312 7.04 -24.65 1.82
C ASP A 312 8.42 -24.13 2.20
N THR A 313 9.17 -24.93 2.95
CA THR A 313 10.52 -24.59 3.41
C THR A 313 11.57 -24.67 2.30
N SER A 314 11.22 -25.23 1.14
CA SER A 314 12.10 -25.21 -0.04
C SER A 314 12.08 -23.87 -0.77
N ARG A 315 11.15 -22.97 -0.40
CA ARG A 315 10.96 -21.68 -1.04
C ARG A 315 10.93 -20.53 -0.04
N THR A 316 11.24 -19.34 -0.52
CA THR A 316 10.89 -18.10 0.16
C THR A 316 9.78 -17.37 -0.61
N TYR A 317 8.90 -16.68 0.10
CA TYR A 317 7.81 -15.90 -0.47
C TYR A 317 7.87 -14.45 -0.02
N LYS A 318 7.47 -13.54 -0.91
CA LYS A 318 7.33 -12.11 -0.63
C LYS A 318 6.04 -11.60 -1.25
N LEU A 319 5.25 -10.88 -0.45
CA LEU A 319 4.04 -10.22 -0.93
C LEU A 319 4.40 -9.03 -1.83
N LEU A 320 3.84 -9.01 -3.05
CA LEU A 320 4.05 -7.93 -4.03
C LEU A 320 2.86 -6.97 -4.12
N GLY A 321 1.66 -7.42 -3.77
CA GLY A 321 0.44 -6.61 -3.83
C GLY A 321 -0.79 -7.43 -3.48
N SER A 322 -1.84 -6.73 -3.08
CA SER A 322 -3.07 -7.33 -2.53
C SER A 322 -4.32 -6.50 -2.81
N ASP A 323 -4.36 -5.74 -3.91
CA ASP A 323 -5.48 -4.84 -4.25
C ASP A 323 -6.76 -5.63 -4.55
N LYS A 324 -6.81 -6.32 -5.70
CA LYS A 324 -7.88 -7.32 -6.00
C LYS A 324 -7.32 -8.72 -6.17
N VAL A 325 -6.06 -8.78 -6.57
CA VAL A 325 -5.31 -10.01 -6.77
C VAL A 325 -4.14 -10.00 -5.81
N VAL A 326 -4.02 -11.06 -5.02
CA VAL A 326 -2.89 -11.27 -4.11
C VAL A 326 -1.74 -11.89 -4.90
N MET A 327 -0.66 -11.13 -5.05
CA MET A 327 0.53 -11.51 -5.83
C MET A 327 1.71 -11.83 -4.91
N LEU A 328 2.34 -12.96 -5.18
CA LEU A 328 3.52 -13.43 -4.47
C LEU A 328 4.70 -13.60 -5.42
N GLU A 329 5.86 -13.12 -5.00
CA GLU A 329 7.16 -13.47 -5.55
C GLU A 329 7.69 -14.67 -4.77
N SER A 330 8.27 -15.66 -5.46
CA SER A 330 8.84 -16.84 -4.84
C SER A 330 10.22 -17.19 -5.39
N ASN A 331 11.08 -17.69 -4.50
CA ASN A 331 12.44 -18.11 -4.81
C ASN A 331 12.74 -19.49 -4.24
N LEU A 332 13.40 -20.34 -5.03
CA LEU A 332 13.87 -21.64 -4.55
C LEU A 332 15.10 -21.45 -3.66
N ILE A 333 15.14 -22.17 -2.54
CA ILE A 333 16.29 -22.19 -1.63
C ILE A 333 17.20 -23.33 -2.09
N ARG A 334 18.19 -23.05 -2.94
CA ARG A 334 19.26 -24.00 -3.26
C ARG A 334 20.48 -23.74 -2.37
N THR A 335 20.88 -24.75 -1.60
CA THR A 335 22.12 -24.83 -0.79
C THR A 335 22.66 -23.47 -0.30
N GLY A 336 22.02 -22.89 0.72
CA GLY A 336 22.60 -21.87 1.59
C GLY A 336 22.78 -20.45 1.04
N THR A 337 22.61 -20.22 -0.27
CA THR A 337 22.74 -18.87 -0.87
C THR A 337 21.61 -18.62 -1.86
N LEU A 338 20.85 -17.53 -1.63
CA LEU A 338 19.94 -16.97 -2.63
C LEU A 338 20.79 -16.53 -3.85
N THR A 339 20.88 -17.36 -4.88
CA THR A 339 21.52 -16.95 -6.14
C THR A 339 20.53 -16.07 -6.89
N SER A 340 20.75 -14.75 -6.84
CA SER A 340 19.98 -13.74 -7.58
C SER A 340 20.03 -13.88 -9.11
N GLU A 341 20.74 -14.90 -9.63
CA GLU A 341 20.96 -15.14 -11.05
C GLU A 341 19.83 -15.94 -11.71
N GLU A 342 19.03 -16.69 -10.94
CA GLU A 342 17.80 -17.31 -11.43
C GLU A 342 16.62 -16.41 -11.06
N GLY A 343 15.87 -15.94 -12.06
CA GLY A 343 14.74 -15.03 -11.85
C GLY A 343 13.66 -15.60 -10.90
N HIS A 344 12.73 -14.75 -10.48
CA HIS A 344 11.75 -15.08 -9.45
C HIS A 344 10.45 -15.63 -10.05
N ASP A 345 9.84 -16.62 -9.41
CA ASP A 345 8.52 -17.13 -9.83
C ASP A 345 7.42 -16.21 -9.29
N LEU A 346 6.41 -15.92 -10.12
CA LEU A 346 5.24 -15.12 -9.75
C LEU A 346 4.02 -16.00 -9.59
N TYR A 347 3.37 -15.91 -8.43
CA TYR A 347 2.16 -16.64 -8.07
C TYR A 347 0.99 -15.69 -7.79
N ILE A 348 -0.21 -16.13 -8.17
CA ILE A 348 -1.47 -15.53 -7.71
C ILE A 348 -2.03 -16.45 -6.62
N LEU A 349 -2.34 -15.88 -5.45
CA LEU A 349 -3.08 -16.60 -4.42
C LEU A 349 -4.58 -16.51 -4.73
N ALA A 350 -5.15 -17.59 -5.26
CA ALA A 350 -6.56 -17.68 -5.59
C ALA A 350 -7.46 -17.79 -4.34
N GLY A 351 -8.73 -17.39 -4.46
CA GLY A 351 -9.74 -17.51 -3.40
C GLY A 351 -9.70 -16.43 -2.31
N HIS A 352 -8.84 -15.43 -2.46
CA HIS A 352 -8.63 -14.36 -1.49
C HIS A 352 -8.74 -13.01 -2.18
N GLU A 353 -9.97 -12.61 -2.49
CA GLU A 353 -10.23 -11.24 -2.97
C GLU A 353 -10.22 -10.31 -1.76
N ALA A 354 -9.27 -9.38 -1.73
CA ALA A 354 -9.31 -8.30 -0.76
C ALA A 354 -10.56 -7.44 -1.08
N SER A 355 -11.51 -7.43 -0.16
CA SER A 355 -12.74 -6.66 -0.29
C SER A 355 -12.44 -5.24 0.18
N TYR A 356 -12.29 -4.29 -0.75
CA TYR A 356 -12.17 -2.85 -0.45
C TYR A 356 -13.26 -2.02 -1.13
#